data_AF-A0A2B7XKI3-F1
#
_entry.id   AF-A0A2B7XKI3-F1
#
_cell.length_a   1.000
_cell.length_b   1.000
_cell.length_c   1.000
_cell.angle_alpha   90.00
_cell.angle_beta   90.00
_cell.angle_gamma   90.00
#
_symmetry.space_group_name_H-M   'P 1'
#
loop_
_entity.id
_entity.type
_entity.pdbx_description
1 polymer ?
#
loop_
_entity_poly.entity_id
_entity_poly.type
_entity_poly.pdbx_seq_one_letter_code
_entity_poly.pdbx_strand_id
1 'polypeptide(L)'
;MTNPYEADPEKIPTTDLYADVPLYGRYCPKPDDFRVDLQHVNSQTTDSLRYWASVVSLCTKEIRIYPADEGGRDVFALGSVIVKSSHLHAREGAQYTEIDFSYADANELRAIALAKTVLKDVKVPEIYFAGKINGRQVLVQERLPGVGLSVAWPYLSRGQKKSYKEQARKILRQLHTIKPTEKLQGRSHVVPDPNILSNGRINPLEGDILFSGTNYDPDMSFMHNDFTESNCIVDNGAIVGLIDWEMAGFFGWKTAGEVHRRIRTPQREHFVNANLREEQLQDMMFWSDLYDEGVSEN
;
A
#
# COMPACT_ATOMS: atom_id res chain seq x y z
N MET A 1 5.90 -5.25 28.44
CA MET A 1 5.91 -5.77 27.06
C MET A 1 4.85 -4.98 26.31
N THR A 2 5.24 -4.23 25.28
CA THR A 2 4.31 -3.41 24.51
C THR A 2 3.31 -4.31 23.79
N ASN A 3 2.02 -3.95 23.82
CA ASN A 3 1.00 -4.66 23.06
C ASN A 3 1.22 -4.42 21.55
N PRO A 4 1.52 -5.46 20.73
CA PRO A 4 1.70 -5.30 19.28
C PRO A 4 0.48 -4.70 18.57
N TYR A 5 -0.70 -4.79 19.18
CA TYR A 5 -1.98 -4.39 18.59
C TYR A 5 -2.54 -3.10 19.18
N GLU A 6 -1.75 -2.34 19.96
CA GLU A 6 -2.21 -1.04 20.46
C GLU A 6 -2.33 -0.05 19.30
N ALA A 7 -3.54 0.27 18.89
CA ALA A 7 -3.82 1.17 17.78
C ALA A 7 -4.11 2.61 18.23
N ASP A 8 -4.29 2.83 19.54
CA ASP A 8 -4.57 4.14 20.12
C ASP A 8 -3.26 4.87 20.45
N PRO A 9 -2.91 5.95 19.73
CA PRO A 9 -1.65 6.65 19.95
C PRO A 9 -1.50 7.21 21.37
N GLU A 10 -2.61 7.51 22.05
CA GLU A 10 -2.63 8.03 23.42
C GLU A 10 -2.20 6.99 24.46
N LYS A 11 -2.22 5.70 24.11
CA LYS A 11 -1.85 4.59 24.99
C LYS A 11 -0.43 4.06 24.72
N ILE A 12 0.25 4.61 23.72
CA ILE A 12 1.60 4.20 23.37
C ILE A 12 2.58 4.75 24.42
N PRO A 13 3.41 3.88 25.04
CA PRO A 13 4.41 4.35 26.01
C PRO A 13 5.50 5.17 25.30
N THR A 14 6.08 6.13 26.01
CA THR A 14 7.19 6.96 25.48
C THR A 14 8.45 6.16 25.12
N THR A 15 8.54 4.90 25.58
CA THR A 15 9.62 3.96 25.25
C THR A 15 9.31 3.09 24.02
N ASP A 16 8.18 3.27 23.36
CA ASP A 16 7.84 2.55 22.12
C ASP A 16 8.79 2.95 20.99
N LEU A 17 9.10 2.00 20.11
CA LEU A 17 9.96 2.23 18.93
C LEU A 17 9.42 3.30 17.98
N TYR A 18 8.10 3.52 18.00
CA TYR A 18 7.39 4.45 17.11
C TYR A 18 6.72 5.60 17.89
N ALA A 19 7.19 5.90 19.10
CA ALA A 19 6.60 6.94 19.95
C ALA A 19 6.68 8.35 19.34
N ASP A 20 7.66 8.60 18.47
CA ASP A 20 7.87 9.86 17.75
C ASP A 20 7.00 10.02 16.49
N VAL A 21 6.45 8.91 15.99
CA VAL A 21 5.56 8.85 14.82
C VAL A 21 4.22 8.18 15.15
N PRO A 22 3.43 8.74 16.10
CA PRO A 22 2.24 8.10 16.67
C PRO A 22 1.14 7.74 15.65
N LEU A 23 1.09 8.42 14.51
CA LEU A 23 0.10 8.17 13.45
C LEU A 23 0.58 7.14 12.42
N TYR A 24 1.87 6.77 12.44
CA TYR A 24 2.44 5.80 11.51
C TYR A 24 1.95 4.39 11.85
N GLY A 25 1.17 3.82 10.92
CA GLY A 25 0.70 2.46 11.00
C GLY A 25 -0.17 2.15 12.23
N ARG A 26 -0.81 3.13 12.86
CA ARG A 26 -1.75 2.90 13.97
C ARG A 26 -3.02 3.71 13.76
N TYR A 27 -4.18 3.09 13.94
CA TYR A 27 -5.46 3.79 13.91
C TYR A 27 -6.52 3.09 14.77
N CYS A 28 -6.95 3.78 15.83
CA CYS A 28 -8.11 3.44 16.62
C CYS A 28 -9.21 4.49 16.36
N PRO A 29 -10.35 4.12 15.76
CA PRO A 29 -11.43 5.07 15.49
C PRO A 29 -11.94 5.78 16.74
N LYS A 30 -12.13 7.09 16.65
CA LYS A 30 -12.67 7.93 17.70
C LYS A 30 -14.03 8.53 17.28
N PRO A 31 -14.94 8.82 18.22
CA PRO A 31 -16.25 9.42 17.91
C PRO A 31 -16.16 10.78 17.22
N ASP A 32 -15.10 11.53 17.51
CA ASP A 32 -14.80 12.88 17.01
C ASP A 32 -13.86 12.89 15.80
N ASP A 33 -13.54 11.72 15.23
CA ASP A 33 -12.78 11.63 13.99
C ASP A 33 -13.46 12.46 12.89
N PHE A 34 -12.63 13.18 12.12
CA PHE A 34 -13.07 13.69 10.83
C PHE A 34 -13.66 12.55 10.00
N ARG A 35 -14.86 12.75 9.46
CA ARG A 35 -15.55 11.83 8.57
C ARG A 35 -15.92 12.54 7.29
N VAL A 36 -15.79 11.83 6.18
CA VAL A 36 -16.17 12.35 4.87
C VAL A 36 -17.67 12.54 4.80
N ASP A 37 -18.09 13.72 4.33
CA ASP A 37 -19.45 13.96 3.88
C ASP A 37 -19.68 13.22 2.54
N LEU A 38 -20.53 12.20 2.60
CA LEU A 38 -20.77 11.27 1.50
C LEU A 38 -21.37 11.93 0.26
N GLN A 39 -21.97 13.12 0.37
CA GLN A 39 -22.51 13.84 -0.79
C GLN A 39 -21.42 14.29 -1.78
N HIS A 40 -20.17 14.38 -1.32
CA HIS A 40 -19.03 14.84 -2.12
C HIS A 40 -18.18 13.70 -2.69
N VAL A 41 -18.44 12.46 -2.28
CA VAL A 41 -17.74 11.27 -2.77
C VAL A 41 -18.01 11.06 -4.26
N ASN A 42 -16.98 10.75 -5.04
CA ASN A 42 -17.07 10.56 -6.50
C ASN A 42 -17.66 11.75 -7.28
N SER A 43 -17.61 12.96 -6.71
CA SER A 43 -18.21 14.17 -7.28
C SER A 43 -17.14 15.21 -7.64
N GLN A 44 -17.24 15.76 -8.85
CA GLN A 44 -16.34 16.80 -9.39
C GLN A 44 -17.06 18.15 -9.57
N THR A 45 -18.22 18.34 -8.93
CA THR A 45 -18.93 19.62 -8.96
C THR A 45 -18.11 20.71 -8.26
N THR A 46 -18.36 21.98 -8.58
CA THR A 46 -17.66 23.10 -7.94
C THR A 46 -17.80 23.08 -6.41
N ASP A 47 -18.97 22.68 -5.90
CA ASP A 47 -19.20 22.57 -4.45
C ASP A 47 -18.38 21.44 -3.84
N SER A 48 -18.31 20.27 -4.49
CA SER A 48 -17.46 19.16 -4.04
C SER A 48 -15.98 19.49 -4.09
N LEU A 49 -15.52 20.22 -5.13
CA LEU A 49 -14.14 20.67 -5.21
C LEU A 49 -13.80 21.67 -4.09
N ARG A 50 -14.73 22.55 -3.71
CA ARG A 50 -14.58 23.43 -2.54
C ARG A 50 -14.52 22.63 -1.23
N TYR A 51 -15.36 21.62 -1.09
CA TYR A 51 -15.31 20.71 0.05
C TYR A 51 -13.96 19.99 0.13
N TRP A 52 -13.49 19.36 -0.94
CA TRP A 52 -12.19 18.66 -0.94
C TRP A 52 -11.01 19.62 -0.71
N ALA A 53 -11.08 20.87 -1.19
CA ALA A 53 -10.11 21.89 -0.83
C ALA A 53 -10.10 22.20 0.67
N SER A 54 -11.27 22.24 1.32
CA SER A 54 -11.35 22.39 2.77
C SER A 54 -10.75 21.19 3.50
N VAL A 55 -11.01 19.95 3.05
CA VAL A 55 -10.42 18.73 3.62
C VAL A 55 -8.88 18.75 3.51
N VAL A 56 -8.35 19.09 2.34
CA VAL A 56 -6.90 19.23 2.13
C VAL A 56 -6.32 20.33 3.03
N SER A 57 -7.04 21.42 3.29
CA SER A 57 -6.56 22.49 4.18
C SER A 57 -6.40 22.08 5.64
N LEU A 58 -7.08 21.01 6.08
CA LEU A 58 -6.90 20.41 7.41
C LEU A 58 -5.61 19.56 7.52
N CYS A 59 -4.97 19.24 6.40
CA CYS A 59 -3.78 18.39 6.35
C CYS A 59 -2.51 19.17 6.67
N THR A 60 -2.24 19.38 7.95
CA THR A 60 -1.05 20.11 8.41
C THR A 60 0.15 19.16 8.66
N LYS A 61 1.32 19.73 9.00
CA LYS A 61 2.53 18.95 9.31
C LYS A 61 2.33 18.04 10.53
N GLU A 62 1.46 18.44 11.46
CA GLU A 62 1.17 17.73 12.70
C GLU A 62 0.45 16.40 12.48
N ILE A 63 -0.32 16.28 11.40
CA ILE A 63 -1.04 15.05 11.05
C ILE A 63 -0.41 14.31 9.86
N ARG A 64 0.78 14.76 9.44
CA ARG A 64 1.54 14.12 8.37
C ARG A 64 2.23 12.87 8.91
N ILE A 65 2.01 11.74 8.23
CA ILE A 65 2.61 10.46 8.56
C ILE A 65 4.06 10.42 8.04
N TYR A 66 4.26 10.71 6.76
CA TYR A 66 5.61 10.85 6.18
C TYR A 66 5.61 11.87 5.05
N PRO A 67 6.72 12.62 4.90
CA PRO A 67 6.93 13.48 3.76
C PRO A 67 7.21 12.66 2.50
N ALA A 68 6.90 13.20 1.33
CA ALA A 68 7.35 12.64 0.07
C ALA A 68 8.65 13.28 -0.42
N ASP A 69 9.37 12.50 -1.25
CA ASP A 69 10.47 13.00 -2.07
C ASP A 69 9.98 13.98 -3.14
N GLU A 70 10.92 14.58 -3.88
CA GLU A 70 10.64 15.54 -4.93
C GLU A 70 9.62 14.99 -5.95
N GLY A 71 8.59 15.78 -6.24
CA GLY A 71 7.51 15.41 -7.16
C GLY A 71 6.43 14.48 -6.57
N GLY A 72 6.65 13.89 -5.38
CA GLY A 72 5.71 12.98 -4.73
C GLY A 72 4.58 13.65 -3.94
N ARG A 73 3.85 12.83 -3.16
CA ARG A 73 2.71 13.24 -2.31
C ARG A 73 2.96 12.90 -0.84
N ASP A 74 2.95 13.91 0.02
CA ASP A 74 2.88 13.70 1.47
C ASP A 74 1.64 12.86 1.82
N VAL A 75 1.76 12.04 2.86
CA VAL A 75 0.67 11.20 3.35
C VAL A 75 0.22 11.67 4.73
N PHE A 76 -1.07 11.94 4.88
CA PHE A 76 -1.67 12.49 6.09
C PHE A 76 -2.72 11.55 6.67
N ALA A 77 -2.84 11.53 7.99
CA ALA A 77 -3.88 10.83 8.73
C ALA A 77 -4.87 11.85 9.30
N LEU A 78 -6.00 12.06 8.64
CA LEU A 78 -7.04 13.01 9.05
C LEU A 78 -8.27 12.26 9.53
N GLY A 79 -8.38 12.03 10.84
CA GLY A 79 -9.46 11.23 11.43
C GLY A 79 -9.57 9.87 10.76
N SER A 80 -10.73 9.62 10.14
CA SER A 80 -11.05 8.35 9.47
C SER A 80 -10.51 8.21 8.03
N VAL A 81 -9.70 9.15 7.54
CA VAL A 81 -9.16 9.10 6.16
C VAL A 81 -7.65 9.24 6.09
N ILE A 82 -7.08 8.64 5.04
CA ILE A 82 -5.75 8.93 4.54
C ILE A 82 -5.87 9.90 3.37
N VAL A 83 -5.09 10.98 3.41
CA VAL A 83 -4.97 11.94 2.31
C VAL A 83 -3.56 11.88 1.75
N LYS A 84 -3.40 11.62 0.44
CA LYS A 84 -2.13 11.75 -0.29
C LYS A 84 -2.16 13.07 -1.07
N SER A 85 -1.28 14.03 -0.78
CA SER A 85 -1.27 15.34 -1.44
C SER A 85 0.09 16.04 -1.39
N SER A 86 0.44 16.81 -2.43
CA SER A 86 1.65 17.63 -2.49
C SER A 86 1.44 19.08 -2.02
N HIS A 87 0.32 19.41 -1.36
CA HIS A 87 -0.08 20.80 -1.11
C HIS A 87 0.86 21.62 -0.21
N LEU A 88 1.64 20.96 0.67
CA LEU A 88 2.65 21.63 1.51
C LEU A 88 3.98 21.86 0.79
N HIS A 89 4.18 21.32 -0.41
CA HIS A 89 5.44 21.49 -1.14
C HIS A 89 5.51 22.91 -1.71
N ALA A 90 6.66 23.57 -1.55
CA ALA A 90 6.89 24.90 -2.10
C ALA A 90 6.70 24.91 -3.63
N ARG A 91 6.16 26.00 -4.17
CA ARG A 91 6.07 26.21 -5.64
C ARG A 91 7.32 26.91 -6.21
N GLU A 92 8.40 27.01 -5.44
CA GLU A 92 9.47 27.98 -5.71
C GLU A 92 10.44 27.56 -6.82
N GLY A 93 10.56 28.43 -7.84
CA GLY A 93 11.83 28.85 -8.44
C GLY A 93 12.51 27.95 -9.47
N ALA A 94 12.34 26.63 -9.39
CA ALA A 94 12.73 25.67 -10.42
C ALA A 94 11.54 24.73 -10.68
N GLN A 95 11.45 24.12 -11.86
CA GLN A 95 10.33 23.26 -12.27
C GLN A 95 10.03 22.16 -11.22
N TYR A 96 9.13 22.43 -10.26
CA TYR A 96 8.50 21.39 -9.48
C TYR A 96 7.62 20.60 -10.44
N THR A 97 8.17 19.52 -10.97
CA THR A 97 7.43 18.58 -11.80
C THR A 97 6.79 17.56 -10.87
N GLU A 98 5.49 17.76 -10.60
CA GLU A 98 4.69 16.76 -9.90
C GLU A 98 4.69 15.46 -10.73
N ILE A 99 4.97 14.33 -10.07
CA ILE A 99 4.82 13.00 -10.67
C ILE A 99 3.34 12.82 -11.04
N ASP A 100 3.06 12.34 -12.25
CA ASP A 100 1.69 12.03 -12.65
C ASP A 100 1.24 10.72 -11.97
N PHE A 101 0.27 10.83 -11.05
CA PHE A 101 -0.33 9.72 -10.32
C PHE A 101 -1.68 9.31 -10.91
N SER A 102 -2.15 9.94 -12.00
CA SER A 102 -3.50 9.69 -12.54
C SER A 102 -3.75 8.23 -12.89
N TYR A 103 -2.78 7.56 -13.52
CA TYR A 103 -2.87 6.12 -13.81
C TYR A 103 -2.74 5.26 -12.55
N ALA A 104 -1.87 5.62 -11.61
CA ALA A 104 -1.69 4.89 -10.35
C ALA A 104 -2.96 4.94 -9.47
N ASP A 105 -3.54 6.14 -9.31
CA ASP A 105 -4.79 6.35 -8.54
C ASP A 105 -5.97 5.64 -9.22
N ALA A 106 -6.05 5.68 -10.56
CA ALA A 106 -7.03 4.91 -11.31
C ALA A 106 -6.81 3.40 -11.16
N ASN A 107 -5.55 2.94 -11.14
CA ASN A 107 -5.21 1.54 -10.92
C ASN A 107 -5.64 1.08 -9.53
N GLU A 108 -5.29 1.83 -8.48
CA GLU A 108 -5.68 1.57 -7.10
C GLU A 108 -7.21 1.44 -6.97
N LEU A 109 -7.98 2.39 -7.51
CA LEU A 109 -9.45 2.34 -7.51
C LEU A 109 -10.01 1.05 -8.14
N ARG A 110 -9.47 0.65 -9.30
CA ARG A 110 -9.97 -0.52 -10.06
C ARG A 110 -9.50 -1.84 -9.44
N ALA A 111 -8.30 -1.87 -8.90
CA ALA A 111 -7.74 -3.01 -8.18
C ALA A 111 -8.51 -3.30 -6.89
N ILE A 112 -8.82 -2.27 -6.10
CA ILE A 112 -9.69 -2.37 -4.92
C ILE A 112 -11.05 -2.99 -5.28
N ALA A 113 -11.67 -2.52 -6.37
CA ALA A 113 -12.95 -3.05 -6.83
C ALA A 113 -12.87 -4.55 -7.17
N LEU A 114 -11.78 -5.01 -7.79
CA LEU A 114 -11.53 -6.43 -8.04
C LEU A 114 -11.31 -7.20 -6.73
N ALA A 115 -10.46 -6.69 -5.83
CA ALA A 115 -10.15 -7.35 -4.56
C ALA A 115 -11.39 -7.62 -3.70
N LYS A 116 -12.34 -6.67 -3.63
CA LYS A 116 -13.62 -6.83 -2.90
C LYS A 116 -14.47 -8.01 -3.37
N THR A 117 -14.28 -8.47 -4.60
CA THR A 117 -15.04 -9.61 -5.13
C THR A 117 -14.68 -10.91 -4.40
N VAL A 118 -13.43 -11.06 -3.94
CA VAL A 118 -12.89 -12.30 -3.34
C VAL A 118 -12.48 -12.15 -1.87
N LEU A 119 -12.08 -10.96 -1.43
CA LEU A 119 -11.71 -10.70 -0.03
C LEU A 119 -12.98 -10.35 0.77
N LYS A 120 -13.40 -11.27 1.63
CA LYS A 120 -14.59 -11.09 2.50
C LYS A 120 -14.24 -10.71 3.92
N ASP A 121 -13.17 -11.31 4.45
CA ASP A 121 -12.74 -11.13 5.84
C ASP A 121 -11.61 -10.10 5.99
N VAL A 122 -11.06 -9.61 4.87
CA VAL A 122 -9.99 -8.61 4.81
C VAL A 122 -10.53 -7.36 4.14
N LYS A 123 -10.52 -6.24 4.86
CA LYS A 123 -10.95 -4.95 4.33
C LYS A 123 -9.94 -4.40 3.34
N VAL A 124 -10.44 -3.66 2.37
CA VAL A 124 -9.65 -2.82 1.47
C VAL A 124 -10.25 -1.41 1.50
N PRO A 125 -9.46 -0.34 1.31
CA PRO A 125 -9.95 1.02 1.46
C PRO A 125 -11.11 1.36 0.51
N GLU A 126 -12.03 2.21 0.96
CA GLU A 126 -12.87 2.98 0.05
C GLU A 126 -12.10 4.21 -0.47
N ILE A 127 -12.16 4.47 -1.77
CA ILE A 127 -11.65 5.71 -2.36
C ILE A 127 -12.78 6.74 -2.38
N TYR A 128 -12.58 7.85 -1.67
CA TYR A 128 -13.56 8.93 -1.57
C TYR A 128 -13.36 10.01 -2.63
N PHE A 129 -12.10 10.28 -2.98
CA PHE A 129 -11.74 11.25 -4.01
C PHE A 129 -10.40 10.89 -4.65
N ALA A 130 -10.35 10.99 -5.98
CA ALA A 130 -9.12 10.97 -6.77
C ALA A 130 -9.24 12.06 -7.83
N GLY A 131 -8.34 13.05 -7.82
CA GLY A 131 -8.42 14.17 -8.74
C GLY A 131 -7.47 15.31 -8.41
N LYS A 132 -7.73 16.49 -8.99
CA LYS A 132 -6.90 17.68 -8.76
C LYS A 132 -7.62 18.70 -7.88
N ILE A 133 -6.92 19.18 -6.86
CA ILE A 133 -7.33 20.30 -6.02
C ILE A 133 -6.28 21.39 -6.14
N ASN A 134 -6.69 22.59 -6.55
CA ASN A 134 -5.79 23.73 -6.80
C ASN A 134 -4.59 23.38 -7.71
N GLY A 135 -4.83 22.50 -8.69
CA GLY A 135 -3.83 22.05 -9.67
C GLY A 135 -2.92 20.90 -9.20
N ARG A 136 -3.03 20.45 -7.95
CA ARG A 136 -2.22 19.34 -7.39
C ARG A 136 -3.04 18.06 -7.30
N GLN A 137 -2.40 16.92 -7.52
CA GLN A 137 -3.07 15.62 -7.43
C GLN A 137 -3.32 15.24 -5.96
N VAL A 138 -4.55 14.80 -5.68
CA VAL A 138 -5.02 14.44 -4.35
C VAL A 138 -5.79 13.13 -4.44
N LEU A 139 -5.41 12.20 -3.56
CA LEU A 139 -6.16 10.98 -3.26
C LEU A 139 -6.65 11.05 -1.82
N VAL A 140 -7.93 10.77 -1.60
CA VAL A 140 -8.54 10.63 -0.28
C VAL A 140 -9.17 9.25 -0.19
N GLN A 141 -8.78 8.48 0.81
CA GLN A 141 -9.25 7.10 1.01
C GLN A 141 -9.55 6.80 2.47
N GLU A 142 -10.31 5.74 2.72
CA GLU A 142 -10.57 5.22 4.06
C GLU A 142 -9.26 4.84 4.76
N ARG A 143 -9.15 5.27 6.03
CA ARG A 143 -8.11 4.79 6.93
C ARG A 143 -8.63 3.53 7.61
N LEU A 144 -7.97 2.40 7.40
CA LEU A 144 -8.42 1.13 7.97
C LEU A 144 -7.99 1.00 9.45
N PRO A 145 -8.91 0.66 10.37
CA PRO A 145 -8.59 0.46 11.79
C PRO A 145 -7.61 -0.69 12.03
N GLY A 146 -6.71 -0.52 13.00
CA GLY A 146 -5.74 -1.53 13.41
C GLY A 146 -4.30 -1.01 13.45
N VAL A 147 -3.35 -1.94 13.41
CA VAL A 147 -1.91 -1.66 13.40
C VAL A 147 -1.27 -2.21 12.13
N GLY A 148 -0.39 -1.47 11.46
CA GLY A 148 0.41 -1.97 10.35
C GLY A 148 1.31 -3.12 10.81
N LEU A 149 1.38 -4.21 10.05
CA LEU A 149 2.14 -5.39 10.45
C LEU A 149 3.62 -5.06 10.63
N SER A 150 4.18 -4.12 9.86
CA SER A 150 5.55 -3.62 10.06
C SER A 150 5.77 -2.95 11.43
N VAL A 151 4.77 -2.26 11.96
CA VAL A 151 4.79 -1.64 13.30
C VAL A 151 4.62 -2.69 14.41
N ALA A 152 3.76 -3.70 14.19
CA ALA A 152 3.59 -4.80 15.12
C ALA A 152 4.82 -5.74 15.15
N TRP A 153 5.52 -5.90 14.01
CA TRP A 153 6.55 -6.91 13.76
C TRP A 153 7.61 -7.08 14.84
N PRO A 154 8.21 -6.00 15.38
CA PRO A 154 9.28 -6.11 16.39
C PRO A 154 8.80 -6.76 17.70
N TYR A 155 7.50 -6.70 17.96
CA TYR A 155 6.88 -7.19 19.20
C TYR A 155 6.28 -8.59 19.06
N LEU A 156 6.31 -9.18 17.86
CA LEU A 156 5.72 -10.49 17.59
C LEU A 156 6.71 -11.63 17.89
N SER A 157 6.19 -12.70 18.49
CA SER A 157 6.89 -13.97 18.55
C SER A 157 7.03 -14.62 17.16
N ARG A 158 7.99 -15.54 17.01
CA ARG A 158 8.17 -16.31 15.77
C ARG A 158 6.90 -17.07 15.35
N GLY A 159 6.12 -17.57 16.31
CA GLY A 159 4.85 -18.24 16.05
C GLY A 159 3.80 -17.31 15.46
N GLN A 160 3.69 -16.08 15.98
CA GLN A 160 2.80 -15.06 15.43
C GLN A 160 3.23 -14.62 14.03
N LYS A 161 4.52 -14.36 13.81
CA LYS A 161 5.06 -14.03 12.48
C LYS A 161 4.74 -15.11 11.45
N LYS A 162 4.92 -16.39 11.80
CA LYS A 162 4.52 -17.52 10.94
C LYS A 162 3.01 -17.51 10.66
N SER A 163 2.18 -17.28 11.68
CA SER A 163 0.72 -17.21 11.50
C SER A 163 0.31 -16.12 10.50
N TYR A 164 0.88 -14.91 10.60
CA TYR A 164 0.60 -13.83 9.65
C TYR A 164 1.04 -14.16 8.23
N LYS A 165 2.19 -14.82 8.07
CA LYS A 165 2.64 -15.26 6.76
C LYS A 165 1.67 -16.25 6.11
N GLU A 166 1.12 -17.19 6.88
CA GLU A 166 0.12 -18.13 6.34
C GLU A 166 -1.20 -17.43 5.97
N GLN A 167 -1.59 -16.41 6.75
CA GLN A 167 -2.75 -15.58 6.41
C GLN A 167 -2.49 -14.79 5.11
N ALA A 168 -1.31 -14.18 4.96
CA ALA A 168 -0.90 -13.49 3.74
C ALA A 168 -0.95 -14.41 2.52
N ARG A 169 -0.40 -15.63 2.63
CA ARG A 169 -0.48 -16.66 1.58
C ARG A 169 -1.92 -17.02 1.22
N LYS A 170 -2.81 -17.15 2.21
CA LYS A 170 -4.24 -17.40 1.97
C LYS A 170 -4.89 -16.23 1.20
N ILE A 171 -4.59 -14.99 1.56
CA ILE A 171 -5.09 -13.79 0.86
C ILE A 171 -4.59 -13.76 -0.59
N LEU A 172 -3.29 -14.00 -0.82
CA LEU A 172 -2.71 -14.09 -2.16
C LEU A 172 -3.39 -15.16 -3.02
N ARG A 173 -3.68 -16.34 -2.45
CA ARG A 173 -4.43 -17.40 -3.14
C ARG A 173 -5.87 -16.97 -3.47
N GLN A 174 -6.53 -16.19 -2.61
CA GLN A 174 -7.86 -15.63 -2.91
C GLN A 174 -7.79 -14.63 -4.07
N LEU A 175 -6.81 -13.72 -4.08
CA LEU A 175 -6.60 -12.77 -5.18
C LEU A 175 -6.30 -13.49 -6.51
N HIS A 176 -5.49 -14.54 -6.47
CA HIS A 176 -5.15 -15.38 -7.63
C HIS A 176 -6.36 -16.01 -8.33
N THR A 177 -7.50 -16.17 -7.63
CA THR A 177 -8.72 -16.69 -8.26
C THR A 177 -9.31 -15.74 -9.29
N ILE A 178 -8.96 -14.45 -9.25
CA ILE A 178 -9.41 -13.46 -10.23
C ILE A 178 -8.56 -13.60 -11.50
N LYS A 179 -9.22 -13.97 -12.60
CA LYS A 179 -8.60 -14.14 -13.91
C LYS A 179 -8.83 -12.89 -14.79
N PRO A 180 -7.90 -12.57 -15.70
CA PRO A 180 -8.07 -11.47 -16.62
C PRO A 180 -9.24 -11.74 -17.57
N THR A 181 -9.83 -10.67 -18.12
CA THR A 181 -10.78 -10.82 -19.22
C THR A 181 -10.09 -11.34 -20.47
N GLU A 182 -10.79 -12.07 -21.33
CA GLU A 182 -10.26 -12.60 -22.60
C GLU A 182 -9.63 -11.55 -23.53
N LYS A 183 -9.97 -10.27 -23.35
CA LYS A 183 -9.42 -9.14 -24.10
C LYS A 183 -8.00 -8.75 -23.71
N LEU A 184 -7.50 -9.23 -22.57
CA LEU A 184 -6.16 -8.87 -22.10
C LEU A 184 -5.12 -9.67 -22.90
N GLN A 185 -4.35 -8.96 -23.73
CA GLN A 185 -3.38 -9.58 -24.65
C GLN A 185 -2.01 -9.85 -24.01
N GLY A 186 -1.77 -9.37 -22.80
CA GLY A 186 -0.50 -9.53 -22.09
C GLY A 186 -0.56 -8.97 -20.67
N ARG A 187 0.52 -9.19 -19.91
CA ARG A 187 0.65 -8.70 -18.53
C ARG A 187 0.46 -7.20 -18.46
N SER A 188 -0.33 -6.75 -17.50
CA SER A 188 -0.59 -5.32 -17.29
C SER A 188 -1.08 -5.04 -15.88
N HIS A 189 -0.88 -3.80 -15.44
CA HIS A 189 -1.66 -3.22 -14.34
C HIS A 189 -3.16 -3.27 -14.69
N VAL A 190 -4.04 -3.21 -13.69
CA VAL A 190 -5.50 -3.23 -13.92
C VAL A 190 -5.93 -2.06 -14.82
N VAL A 191 -5.33 -0.88 -14.59
CA VAL A 191 -5.38 0.26 -15.50
C VAL A 191 -4.00 0.39 -16.16
N PRO A 192 -3.87 0.07 -17.46
CA PRO A 192 -2.59 0.18 -18.16
C PRO A 192 -2.12 1.63 -18.22
N ASP A 193 -0.90 1.88 -17.76
CA ASP A 193 -0.19 3.14 -17.99
C ASP A 193 0.73 2.98 -19.21
N PRO A 194 0.50 3.74 -20.31
CA PRO A 194 1.31 3.64 -21.52
C PRO A 194 2.78 4.04 -21.32
N ASN A 195 3.09 4.75 -20.23
CA ASN A 195 4.42 5.25 -19.90
C ASN A 195 5.03 4.55 -18.68
N ILE A 196 4.48 3.41 -18.22
CA ILE A 196 4.95 2.74 -17.00
C ILE A 196 6.46 2.46 -16.96
N LEU A 197 7.07 2.20 -18.12
CA LEU A 197 8.51 1.92 -18.25
C LEU A 197 9.39 3.18 -18.26
N SER A 198 8.81 4.37 -18.40
CA SER A 198 9.54 5.63 -18.59
C SER A 198 9.15 6.73 -17.60
N ASN A 199 8.03 6.58 -16.89
CA ASN A 199 7.51 7.56 -15.93
C ASN A 199 8.18 7.51 -14.55
N GLY A 200 9.11 6.56 -14.31
CA GLY A 200 9.85 6.41 -13.05
C GLY A 200 9.06 5.78 -11.91
N ARG A 201 7.84 5.29 -12.13
CA ARG A 201 7.01 4.65 -11.09
C ARG A 201 7.50 3.25 -10.71
N ILE A 202 8.13 2.55 -11.66
CA ILE A 202 8.80 1.28 -11.40
C ILE A 202 10.27 1.38 -11.78
N ASN A 203 11.10 0.62 -11.09
CA ASN A 203 12.51 0.52 -11.47
C ASN A 203 12.67 -0.37 -12.72
N PRO A 204 13.79 -0.24 -13.47
CA PRO A 204 14.00 -1.00 -14.70
C PRO A 204 13.92 -2.53 -14.51
N LEU A 205 14.43 -3.04 -13.40
CA LEU A 205 14.39 -4.48 -13.10
C LEU A 205 12.95 -4.99 -12.92
N GLU A 206 12.09 -4.20 -12.28
CA GLU A 206 10.66 -4.50 -12.18
C GLU A 206 10.01 -4.54 -13.56
N GLY A 207 10.30 -3.54 -14.40
CA GLY A 207 9.80 -3.50 -15.77
C GLY A 207 10.22 -4.73 -16.57
N ASP A 208 11.48 -5.15 -16.45
CA ASP A 208 12.02 -6.34 -17.11
C ASP A 208 11.32 -7.62 -16.63
N ILE A 209 11.10 -7.79 -15.32
CA ILE A 209 10.41 -8.96 -14.77
C ILE A 209 8.95 -9.00 -15.26
N LEU A 210 8.24 -7.87 -15.21
CA LEU A 210 6.81 -7.80 -15.50
C LEU A 210 6.48 -7.89 -17.00
N PHE A 211 7.28 -7.21 -17.84
CA PHE A 211 6.88 -6.89 -19.22
C PHE A 211 7.84 -7.39 -20.30
N SER A 212 8.97 -8.01 -19.94
CA SER A 212 9.88 -8.58 -20.95
C SER A 212 9.18 -9.63 -21.82
N GLY A 213 9.49 -9.63 -23.12
CA GLY A 213 9.07 -10.68 -24.06
C GLY A 213 9.66 -12.06 -23.78
N THR A 214 10.60 -12.16 -22.83
CA THR A 214 11.15 -13.43 -22.32
C THR A 214 10.42 -13.94 -21.07
N ASN A 215 9.40 -13.23 -20.57
CA ASN A 215 8.55 -13.74 -19.51
C ASN A 215 7.53 -14.73 -20.10
N TYR A 216 7.80 -16.02 -19.92
CA TYR A 216 6.96 -17.14 -20.38
C TYR A 216 6.07 -17.73 -19.29
N ASP A 217 5.90 -17.07 -18.14
CA ASP A 217 4.93 -17.51 -17.14
C ASP A 217 3.54 -17.51 -17.81
N PRO A 218 2.82 -18.64 -17.87
CA PRO A 218 1.50 -18.71 -18.49
C PRO A 218 0.41 -18.16 -17.58
N ASP A 219 0.70 -18.00 -16.28
CA ASP A 219 -0.24 -17.47 -15.32
C ASP A 219 -0.34 -15.94 -15.47
N MET A 220 -1.56 -15.42 -15.60
CA MET A 220 -1.85 -13.98 -15.65
C MET A 220 -2.87 -13.59 -14.58
N SER A 221 -2.99 -14.38 -13.53
CA SER A 221 -3.94 -14.12 -12.45
C SER A 221 -3.63 -12.79 -11.73
N PHE A 222 -4.66 -12.22 -11.13
CA PHE A 222 -4.58 -10.96 -10.41
C PHE A 222 -3.65 -11.06 -9.19
N MET A 223 -2.82 -10.03 -9.01
CA MET A 223 -1.82 -9.91 -7.97
C MET A 223 -1.83 -8.50 -7.39
N HIS A 224 -1.61 -8.38 -6.08
CA HIS A 224 -1.35 -7.10 -5.43
C HIS A 224 -0.02 -6.48 -5.91
N ASN A 225 0.98 -7.32 -6.19
CA ASN A 225 2.33 -6.95 -6.66
C ASN A 225 3.11 -5.98 -5.75
N ASP A 226 2.65 -5.83 -4.50
CA ASP A 226 3.33 -5.07 -3.45
C ASP A 226 2.92 -5.56 -2.04
N PHE A 227 2.94 -6.88 -1.85
CA PHE A 227 2.44 -7.52 -0.62
C PHE A 227 3.50 -7.50 0.50
N THR A 228 3.79 -6.31 1.05
CA THR A 228 4.77 -6.11 2.13
C THR A 228 4.10 -6.09 3.51
N GLU A 229 4.87 -6.20 4.60
CA GLU A 229 4.30 -6.06 5.95
C GLU A 229 3.67 -4.68 6.18
N SER A 230 4.22 -3.62 5.57
CA SER A 230 3.70 -2.25 5.71
C SER A 230 2.30 -2.08 5.10
N ASN A 231 1.93 -2.92 4.14
CA ASN A 231 0.64 -2.87 3.46
C ASN A 231 -0.42 -3.76 4.13
N CYS A 232 -0.07 -4.50 5.18
CA CYS A 232 -0.99 -5.33 5.95
C CYS A 232 -1.43 -4.61 7.23
N ILE A 233 -2.74 -4.51 7.48
CA ILE A 233 -3.30 -4.04 8.75
C ILE A 233 -3.73 -5.24 9.58
N VAL A 234 -3.31 -5.28 10.84
CA VAL A 234 -3.55 -6.37 11.77
C VAL A 234 -4.27 -5.92 13.03
N ASP A 235 -5.07 -6.84 13.57
CA ASP A 235 -5.74 -6.70 14.86
C ASP A 235 -5.84 -8.09 15.51
N ASN A 236 -5.40 -8.20 16.76
CA ASN A 236 -5.55 -9.39 17.61
C ASN A 236 -5.24 -10.75 16.91
N GLY A 237 -4.12 -10.82 16.20
CA GLY A 237 -3.67 -12.06 15.54
C GLY A 237 -4.22 -12.28 14.12
N ALA A 238 -5.05 -11.38 13.60
CA ALA A 238 -5.61 -11.48 12.25
C ALA A 238 -5.11 -10.35 11.33
N ILE A 239 -4.93 -10.62 10.04
CA ILE A 239 -4.87 -9.59 9.01
C ILE A 239 -6.30 -9.14 8.74
N VAL A 240 -6.61 -7.90 9.07
CA VAL A 240 -7.95 -7.30 8.95
C VAL A 240 -8.06 -6.31 7.79
N GLY A 241 -6.94 -5.88 7.24
CA GLY A 241 -6.91 -4.96 6.10
C GLY A 241 -5.70 -5.13 5.19
N LEU A 242 -5.86 -4.75 3.92
CA LEU A 242 -4.81 -4.71 2.91
C LEU A 242 -4.93 -3.40 2.11
N ILE A 243 -3.84 -2.64 2.05
CA ILE A 243 -3.79 -1.29 1.47
C ILE A 243 -2.72 -1.17 0.37
N ASP A 244 -2.71 -0.03 -0.31
CA ASP A 244 -1.71 0.35 -1.32
C ASP A 244 -1.76 -0.50 -2.61
N TRP A 245 -2.90 -0.41 -3.29
CA TRP A 245 -3.21 -1.24 -4.46
C TRP A 245 -2.68 -0.67 -5.78
N GLU A 246 -1.87 0.40 -5.74
CA GLU A 246 -1.41 1.11 -6.93
C GLU A 246 -0.52 0.26 -7.85
N MET A 247 0.11 -0.79 -7.34
CA MET A 247 0.96 -1.72 -8.09
C MET A 247 0.21 -2.95 -8.64
N ALA A 248 -1.08 -3.10 -8.34
CA ALA A 248 -1.80 -4.32 -8.64
C ALA A 248 -2.05 -4.53 -10.14
N GLY A 249 -2.09 -5.80 -10.56
CA GLY A 249 -2.24 -6.17 -11.97
C GLY A 249 -2.36 -7.66 -12.23
N PHE A 250 -2.51 -8.00 -13.50
CA PHE A 250 -2.62 -9.37 -14.00
C PHE A 250 -1.25 -9.89 -14.40
N PHE A 251 -0.43 -10.23 -13.40
CA PHE A 251 0.97 -10.60 -13.58
C PHE A 251 1.24 -12.09 -13.44
N GLY A 252 0.40 -12.82 -12.71
CA GLY A 252 0.62 -14.23 -12.40
C GLY A 252 1.56 -14.46 -11.23
N TRP A 253 1.48 -15.68 -10.69
CA TRP A 253 2.08 -16.04 -9.40
C TRP A 253 3.60 -16.01 -9.42
N LYS A 254 4.23 -16.64 -10.42
CA LYS A 254 5.69 -16.74 -10.48
C LYS A 254 6.30 -15.37 -10.76
N THR A 255 5.71 -14.63 -11.69
CA THR A 255 6.15 -13.27 -12.02
C THR A 255 6.06 -12.33 -10.83
N ALA A 256 4.92 -12.28 -10.13
CA ALA A 256 4.78 -11.45 -8.93
C ALA A 256 5.70 -11.92 -7.79
N GLY A 257 5.94 -13.23 -7.66
CA GLY A 257 6.89 -13.77 -6.69
C GLY A 257 8.34 -13.34 -6.94
N GLU A 258 8.75 -13.23 -8.20
CA GLU A 258 10.08 -12.71 -8.57
C GLU A 258 10.21 -11.22 -8.24
N VAL A 259 9.18 -10.41 -8.54
CA VAL A 259 9.12 -8.99 -8.11
C VAL A 259 9.20 -8.90 -6.58
N HIS A 260 8.42 -9.71 -5.87
CA HIS A 260 8.40 -9.71 -4.41
C HIS A 260 9.78 -9.98 -3.82
N ARG A 261 10.43 -11.07 -4.26
CA ARG A 261 11.73 -11.50 -3.74
C ARG A 261 12.84 -10.49 -4.03
N ARG A 262 12.84 -9.89 -5.23
CA ARG A 262 13.96 -9.05 -5.67
C ARG A 262 13.75 -7.56 -5.43
N ILE A 263 12.52 -7.12 -5.23
CA ILE A 263 12.21 -5.68 -5.19
C ILE A 263 11.49 -5.31 -3.91
N ARG A 264 10.54 -6.13 -3.46
CA ARG A 264 9.70 -5.79 -2.29
C ARG A 264 10.26 -6.26 -0.95
N THR A 265 11.23 -7.18 -0.98
CA THR A 265 11.89 -7.66 0.24
C THR A 265 13.37 -7.33 0.27
N PRO A 266 13.96 -7.13 1.47
CA PRO A 266 15.39 -6.95 1.61
C PRO A 266 16.17 -8.17 1.10
N GLN A 267 17.28 -7.93 0.38
CA GLN A 267 18.19 -8.98 -0.10
C GLN A 267 19.44 -9.08 0.78
N ARG A 268 20.06 -10.27 0.88
CA ARG A 268 21.26 -10.49 1.71
C ARG A 268 22.40 -9.56 1.33
N GLU A 269 22.57 -9.34 0.03
CA GLU A 269 23.63 -8.53 -0.57
C GLU A 269 23.60 -7.09 -0.02
N HIS A 270 22.41 -6.60 0.36
CA HIS A 270 22.24 -5.25 0.93
C HIS A 270 22.81 -5.12 2.35
N PHE A 271 23.06 -6.23 3.06
CA PHE A 271 23.50 -6.23 4.46
C PHE A 271 24.87 -6.83 4.71
N VAL A 272 25.63 -7.15 3.65
CA VAL A 272 26.97 -7.74 3.76
C VAL A 272 27.91 -6.90 4.64
N ASN A 273 27.70 -5.58 4.68
CA ASN A 273 28.50 -4.65 5.48
C ASN A 273 27.85 -4.25 6.82
N ALA A 274 26.67 -4.76 7.16
CA ALA A 274 25.87 -4.29 8.30
C ALA A 274 26.17 -5.01 9.63
N ASN A 275 27.14 -5.94 9.68
CA ASN A 275 27.52 -6.72 10.88
C ASN A 275 26.31 -7.31 11.64
N LEU A 276 25.27 -7.73 10.91
CA LEU A 276 24.06 -8.30 11.49
C LEU A 276 24.28 -9.77 11.88
N ARG A 277 23.67 -10.20 12.98
CA ARG A 277 23.62 -11.63 13.34
C ARG A 277 22.73 -12.38 12.36
N GLU A 278 23.02 -13.66 12.15
CA GLU A 278 22.22 -14.52 11.27
C GLU A 278 20.73 -14.54 11.63
N GLU A 279 20.38 -14.53 12.93
CA GLU A 279 18.99 -14.45 13.38
C GLU A 279 18.30 -13.15 12.93
N GLN A 280 19.02 -12.02 12.92
CA GLN A 280 18.47 -10.73 12.49
C GLN A 280 18.29 -10.73 10.97
N LEU A 281 19.25 -11.28 10.22
CA LEU A 281 19.13 -11.45 8.78
C LEU A 281 17.94 -12.35 8.40
N GLN A 282 17.76 -13.46 9.13
CA GLN A 282 16.62 -14.36 8.91
C GLN A 282 15.27 -13.70 9.21
N ASP A 283 15.20 -12.85 10.25
CA ASP A 283 13.99 -12.11 10.57
C ASP A 283 13.65 -11.08 9.48
N MET A 284 14.65 -10.37 8.95
CA MET A 284 14.47 -9.39 7.86
C MET A 284 14.07 -10.04 6.53
N MET A 285 14.53 -11.26 6.28
CA MET A 285 14.20 -12.02 5.06
C MET A 285 12.96 -12.88 5.23
N PHE A 286 12.35 -12.91 6.42
CA PHE A 286 11.28 -13.84 6.76
C PHE A 286 10.08 -13.75 5.83
N TRP A 287 9.86 -12.58 5.21
CA TRP A 287 8.73 -12.32 4.31
C TRP A 287 9.02 -12.62 2.83
N SER A 288 10.26 -12.98 2.46
CA SER A 288 10.70 -13.07 1.04
C SER A 288 10.13 -14.25 0.24
N ASP A 289 9.74 -15.33 0.92
CA ASP A 289 9.23 -16.59 0.36
C ASP A 289 7.69 -16.69 0.42
N LEU A 290 6.97 -15.56 0.36
CA LEU A 290 5.50 -15.56 0.34
C LEU A 290 4.94 -16.40 -0.81
N TYR A 291 5.64 -16.45 -1.95
CA TYR A 291 5.18 -17.09 -3.19
C TYR A 291 5.76 -18.49 -3.42
N ASP A 292 6.63 -18.98 -2.53
CA ASP A 292 7.39 -20.23 -2.74
C ASP A 292 6.50 -21.48 -2.60
N GLU A 293 5.42 -21.37 -1.83
CA GLU A 293 4.36 -22.36 -1.81
C GLU A 293 3.45 -22.11 -3.03
N GLY A 294 3.63 -22.94 -4.06
CA GLY A 294 2.85 -22.84 -5.29
C GLY A 294 1.33 -22.85 -5.05
N VAL A 295 0.59 -22.43 -6.07
CA VAL A 295 -0.87 -22.59 -6.10
C VAL A 295 -1.15 -24.07 -6.36
N SER A 296 -1.93 -24.73 -5.50
CA SER A 296 -2.37 -26.09 -5.78
C SER A 296 -3.11 -26.11 -7.12
N GLU A 297 -2.64 -26.91 -8.08
CA GLU A 297 -3.37 -27.19 -9.30
C GLU A 297 -4.65 -27.93 -8.90
N ASN A 298 -5.79 -27.24 -8.99
CA ASN A 298 -7.11 -27.88 -8.94
C ASN A 298 -7.50 -28.32 -10.34
#